data_AF-A0A5K1HSI2-F1
#
_entry.id   AF-A0A5K1HSI2-F1
#
_cell.length_a   1.000
_cell.length_b   1.000
_cell.length_c   1.000
_cell.angle_alpha   90.00
_cell.angle_beta   90.00
_cell.angle_gamma   90.00
#
_symmetry.space_group_name_H-M   'P 1'
#
loop_
_entity.id
_entity.type
_entity.pdbx_description
1 polymer ?
#
loop_
_entity_poly.entity_id
_entity_poly.type
_entity_poly.pdbx_seq_one_letter_code
_entity_poly.pdbx_strand_id
1 'polypeptide(L)'
;VSTKADVYSYGILLLEVFTGKKPTDEQFDGDFSLRQWVAEAFPVAISDVIDSHLLNESNTTPTERSAAMNDLLVAIMEIGLSCSRISPNERMDMKEVVIRLRRIRQKTKVIEG
;
A
#
# COMPACT_ATOMS: atom_id res chain seq x y z
N VAL A 1 8.48 -6.98 -22.04
CA VAL A 1 7.75 -7.16 -20.76
C VAL A 1 8.42 -8.28 -19.98
N SER A 2 8.65 -8.14 -18.67
CA SER A 2 9.27 -9.16 -17.82
C SER A 2 8.53 -9.30 -16.51
N THR A 3 8.56 -10.49 -15.89
CA THR A 3 7.86 -10.73 -14.62
C THR A 3 8.25 -9.74 -13.53
N LYS A 4 9.53 -9.35 -13.44
CA LYS A 4 9.97 -8.35 -12.44
C LYS A 4 9.50 -6.94 -12.78
N ALA A 5 9.35 -6.59 -14.06
CA ALA A 5 8.74 -5.32 -14.46
C ALA A 5 7.25 -5.29 -14.11
N ASP A 6 6.53 -6.39 -14.38
CA ASP A 6 5.10 -6.52 -14.03
C ASP A 6 4.87 -6.40 -12.53
N VAL A 7 5.75 -7.01 -11.71
CA VAL A 7 5.74 -6.85 -10.24
C VAL A 7 5.92 -5.39 -9.83
N TYR A 8 6.85 -4.67 -10.47
CA TYR A 8 7.06 -3.25 -10.15
C TYR A 8 5.82 -2.43 -10.46
N SER A 9 5.26 -2.60 -11.66
CA SER A 9 4.03 -1.92 -12.07
C SER A 9 2.86 -2.26 -11.14
N TYR A 10 2.73 -3.52 -10.74
CA TYR A 10 1.74 -3.93 -9.73
C TYR A 10 1.94 -3.20 -8.40
N GLY A 11 3.19 -3.06 -7.94
CA GLY A 11 3.51 -2.30 -6.73
C GLY A 11 3.07 -0.85 -6.83
N ILE A 12 3.37 -0.17 -7.92
CA ILE A 12 2.94 1.23 -8.14
C ILE A 12 1.42 1.36 -8.21
N LEU A 13 0.74 0.47 -8.93
CA LEU A 13 -0.73 0.45 -9.00
C LEU A 13 -1.36 0.24 -7.61
N LEU A 14 -0.77 -0.62 -6.78
CA LEU A 14 -1.25 -0.83 -5.42
C LEU A 14 -1.11 0.45 -4.58
N LEU A 15 0.02 1.17 -4.69
CA LEU A 15 0.19 2.45 -4.01
C LEU A 15 -0.80 3.51 -4.53
N GLU A 16 -1.00 3.59 -5.85
CA GLU A 16 -1.97 4.51 -6.46
C GLU A 16 -3.39 4.28 -5.94
N VAL A 17 -3.84 3.02 -5.87
CA VAL A 17 -5.19 2.68 -5.38
C VAL A 17 -5.41 3.12 -3.93
N PHE A 18 -4.44 2.91 -3.05
CA PHE A 18 -4.60 3.21 -1.61
C PHE A 18 -4.33 4.66 -1.24
N THR A 19 -3.58 5.38 -2.06
CA THR A 19 -3.31 6.82 -1.85
C THR A 19 -4.30 7.71 -2.59
N GLY A 20 -4.99 7.19 -3.61
CA GLY A 20 -5.81 7.98 -4.52
C GLY A 20 -5.00 8.92 -5.42
N LYS A 21 -3.67 8.76 -5.48
CA LYS A 21 -2.75 9.63 -6.21
C LYS A 21 -2.20 8.93 -7.43
N LYS A 22 -2.15 9.62 -8.56
CA LYS A 22 -1.55 9.06 -9.78
C LYS A 22 -0.04 9.20 -9.72
N PRO A 23 0.73 8.21 -10.20
CA PRO A 23 2.20 8.34 -10.30
C PRO A 23 2.66 9.49 -11.19
N THR A 24 1.76 10.04 -12.01
CA THR A 24 1.98 11.15 -12.95
C THR A 24 1.35 12.46 -12.49
N ASP A 25 0.85 12.55 -11.25
CA ASP A 25 0.39 13.82 -10.69
C ASP A 25 1.56 14.82 -10.66
N GLU A 26 1.27 16.11 -10.87
CA GLU A 26 2.31 17.16 -11.03
C GLU A 26 3.29 17.26 -9.85
N GLN A 27 2.87 16.87 -8.64
CA GLN A 27 3.72 16.84 -7.45
C GLN A 27 4.82 15.77 -7.50
N PHE A 28 4.71 14.80 -8.42
CA PHE A 28 5.69 13.73 -8.58
C PHE A 28 6.52 13.98 -9.84
N ASP A 29 7.68 14.59 -9.68
CA ASP A 29 8.59 14.93 -10.76
C ASP A 29 10.02 14.48 -10.46
N GLY A 30 10.81 14.30 -11.52
CA GLY A 30 12.23 13.97 -11.44
C GLY A 30 12.54 12.84 -10.44
N ASP A 31 13.14 13.24 -9.32
CA ASP A 31 13.61 12.35 -8.25
C ASP A 31 12.59 12.14 -7.12
N PHE A 32 11.37 12.70 -7.19
CA PHE A 32 10.33 12.52 -6.19
C PHE A 32 9.11 11.79 -6.78
N SER A 33 9.04 10.50 -6.53
CA SER A 33 7.98 9.61 -7.02
C SER A 33 6.92 9.32 -5.95
N LEU A 34 5.73 8.89 -6.38
CA LEU A 34 4.69 8.31 -5.51
C LEU A 34 5.26 7.28 -4.51
N ARG A 35 6.19 6.43 -4.98
CA ARG A 35 6.86 5.44 -4.15
C ARG A 35 7.69 6.10 -3.04
N GLN A 36 8.45 7.15 -3.33
CA GLN A 36 9.28 7.85 -2.34
C GLN A 36 8.40 8.55 -1.30
N TRP A 37 7.37 9.27 -1.75
CA TRP A 37 6.41 9.91 -0.85
C TRP A 37 5.78 8.91 0.14
N VAL A 38 5.34 7.74 -0.35
CA VAL A 38 4.84 6.66 0.52
C VAL A 38 5.95 6.11 1.44
N ALA A 39 7.15 5.88 0.91
CA ALA A 39 8.26 5.32 1.68
C ALA A 39 8.70 6.23 2.84
N GLU A 40 8.62 7.55 2.67
CA GLU A 40 8.92 8.53 3.71
C GLU A 40 7.89 8.55 4.83
N ALA A 41 6.62 8.28 4.52
CA ALA A 41 5.56 8.17 5.52
C ALA A 41 5.54 6.81 6.23
N PHE A 42 6.12 5.77 5.62
CA PHE A 42 6.04 4.39 6.10
C PHE A 42 6.97 4.11 7.29
N PRO A 43 6.54 3.34 8.32
CA PRO A 43 5.17 2.87 8.57
C PRO A 43 4.35 3.85 9.43
N VAL A 44 5.00 4.80 10.10
CA VAL A 44 4.42 5.55 11.24
C VAL A 44 3.35 6.55 10.79
N ALA A 45 3.60 7.28 9.71
CA ALA A 45 2.73 8.32 9.19
C ALA A 45 1.90 7.83 8.00
N ILE A 46 1.66 6.51 7.87
CA ILE A 46 1.00 5.96 6.69
C ILE A 46 -0.40 6.53 6.47
N SER A 47 -1.12 6.86 7.55
CA SER A 47 -2.44 7.49 7.49
C SER A 47 -2.45 8.79 6.69
N ASP A 48 -1.33 9.51 6.66
CA ASP A 48 -1.24 10.83 6.07
C ASP A 48 -1.15 10.78 4.54
N VAL A 49 -0.84 9.60 3.98
CA VAL A 49 -0.74 9.37 2.53
C VAL A 49 -1.89 8.53 1.99
N ILE A 50 -2.72 7.92 2.84
CA ILE A 50 -3.88 7.13 2.44
C ILE A 50 -5.03 8.05 2.03
N ASP A 51 -5.79 7.64 1.01
CA ASP A 51 -6.97 8.37 0.59
C ASP A 51 -7.97 8.48 1.75
N SER A 52 -8.31 9.73 2.12
CA SER A 52 -9.28 10.05 3.16
C SER A 52 -10.65 9.35 2.98
N HIS A 53 -11.05 9.04 1.74
CA HIS A 53 -12.28 8.30 1.47
C HIS A 53 -12.21 6.86 2.02
N LEU A 54 -11.04 6.22 1.99
CA LEU A 54 -10.83 4.89 2.57
C LEU A 54 -10.81 4.93 4.11
N LEU A 55 -10.44 6.06 4.70
CA LEU A 55 -10.45 6.25 6.16
C LEU A 55 -11.87 6.56 6.69
N ASN A 56 -12.66 7.29 5.90
CA ASN A 56 -13.98 7.79 6.29
C ASN A 56 -15.14 6.79 6.14
N GLU A 57 -14.94 5.63 5.52
CA GLU A 57 -15.99 4.59 5.41
C GLU A 57 -16.31 3.88 6.74
N SER A 58 -15.50 4.09 7.80
CA SER A 58 -15.76 3.49 9.12
C SER A 58 -16.53 4.45 10.05
N ASN A 59 -17.87 4.41 10.00
CA ASN A 59 -18.78 5.14 10.92
C ASN A 59 -18.77 4.60 12.37
N THR A 60 -17.62 4.17 12.90
CA THR A 60 -17.56 3.46 14.18
C THR A 60 -16.49 4.01 15.12
N THR A 61 -16.83 3.96 16.41
CA THR A 61 -16.14 4.63 17.52
C THR A 61 -14.63 4.36 17.59
N PRO A 62 -13.85 5.33 18.11
CA PRO A 62 -12.44 5.49 17.75
C PRO A 62 -11.51 4.91 18.81
N THR A 63 -10.86 3.78 18.50
CA THR A 63 -9.48 3.46 18.93
C THR A 63 -9.02 2.11 18.40
N GLU A 64 -9.70 1.00 18.74
CA GLU A 64 -9.21 -0.36 18.41
C GLU A 64 -9.43 -0.74 16.94
N ARG A 65 -10.62 -0.44 16.39
CA ARG A 65 -10.91 -0.67 14.97
C ARG A 65 -10.03 0.20 14.06
N SER A 66 -9.68 1.41 14.52
CA SER A 66 -8.76 2.31 13.83
C SER A 66 -7.33 1.76 13.83
N ALA A 67 -6.86 1.17 14.94
CA ALA A 67 -5.54 0.56 15.03
C ALA A 67 -5.43 -0.69 14.15
N ALA A 68 -6.42 -1.58 14.20
CA ALA A 68 -6.46 -2.76 13.34
C ALA A 68 -6.52 -2.40 11.85
N MET A 69 -7.26 -1.35 11.49
CA MET A 69 -7.28 -0.83 10.11
C MET A 69 -5.91 -0.25 9.71
N ASN A 70 -5.27 0.51 10.59
CA ASN A 70 -3.93 1.04 10.35
C ASN A 70 -2.92 -0.10 10.10
N ASP A 71 -2.94 -1.15 10.92
CA ASP A 71 -2.08 -2.34 10.73
C ASP A 71 -2.29 -3.01 9.36
N LEU A 72 -3.54 -3.05 8.87
CA LEU A 72 -3.86 -3.58 7.55
C LEU A 72 -3.31 -2.67 6.44
N LEU A 73 -3.47 -1.35 6.58
CA LEU A 73 -2.93 -0.37 5.64
C LEU A 73 -1.41 -0.45 5.59
N VAL A 74 -0.72 -0.49 6.73
CA VAL A 74 0.73 -0.71 6.81
C VAL A 74 1.11 -1.99 6.06
N ALA A 75 0.42 -3.11 6.32
CA ALA A 75 0.74 -4.39 5.68
C ALA A 75 0.56 -4.38 4.16
N ILE A 76 -0.44 -3.65 3.64
CA ILE A 76 -0.69 -3.48 2.20
C ILE A 76 0.37 -2.57 1.58
N MET A 77 0.67 -1.44 2.22
CA MET A 77 1.65 -0.48 1.71
C MET A 77 3.07 -1.07 1.71
N GLU A 78 3.40 -1.92 2.67
CA GLU A 78 4.65 -2.70 2.67
C GLU A 78 4.76 -3.63 1.45
N ILE A 79 3.64 -4.25 1.02
CA ILE A 79 3.61 -5.06 -0.21
C ILE A 79 3.88 -4.16 -1.42
N GLY A 80 3.22 -3.00 -1.52
CA GLY A 80 3.42 -2.04 -2.62
C GLY A 80 4.88 -1.57 -2.72
N LEU A 81 5.48 -1.17 -1.60
CA LEU A 81 6.89 -0.77 -1.50
C LEU A 81 7.87 -1.90 -1.84
N SER A 82 7.57 -3.13 -1.40
CA SER A 82 8.40 -4.30 -1.66
C SER A 82 8.34 -4.75 -3.13
N CYS A 83 7.19 -4.63 -3.77
CA CYS A 83 7.02 -4.91 -5.19
C CYS A 83 7.71 -3.87 -6.07
N SER A 84 7.67 -2.61 -5.64
CA SER A 84 8.22 -1.46 -6.39
C SER A 84 9.68 -1.13 -6.04
N ARG A 85 10.45 -2.06 -5.47
CA ARG A 85 11.89 -1.84 -5.25
C ARG A 85 12.62 -1.54 -6.54
N ILE A 86 13.60 -0.61 -6.48
CA ILE A 86 14.38 -0.20 -7.66
C ILE A 86 15.12 -1.41 -8.25
N SER A 87 15.83 -2.16 -7.41
CA SER A 87 16.52 -3.38 -7.83
C SER A 87 15.52 -4.52 -8.14
N PRO A 88 15.49 -5.09 -9.36
CA PRO A 88 14.59 -6.19 -9.72
C PRO A 88 14.70 -7.43 -8.82
N ASN A 89 15.90 -7.70 -8.30
CA ASN A 89 16.19 -8.88 -7.49
C ASN A 89 15.64 -8.76 -6.06
N GLU A 90 15.47 -7.54 -5.58
CA GLU A 90 14.89 -7.31 -4.26
C GLU A 90 13.35 -7.26 -4.28
N ARG A 91 12.74 -7.22 -5.47
CA ARG A 91 11.28 -7.18 -5.60
C ARG A 91 10.67 -8.50 -5.15
N MET A 92 9.64 -8.39 -4.32
CA MET A 92 8.83 -9.52 -3.85
C MET A 92 8.30 -10.37 -5.01
N ASP A 93 8.25 -11.69 -4.85
CA ASP A 93 7.66 -12.57 -5.85
C ASP A 93 6.12 -12.50 -5.81
N MET A 94 5.45 -12.58 -6.97
CA MET A 94 3.98 -12.54 -7.03
C MET A 94 3.30 -13.64 -6.21
N LYS A 95 3.94 -14.81 -6.02
CA LYS A 95 3.40 -15.85 -5.15
C LYS A 95 3.34 -15.38 -3.70
N GLU A 96 4.38 -14.69 -3.23
CA GLU A 96 4.42 -14.13 -1.87
C GLU A 96 3.41 -12.98 -1.72
N VAL A 97 3.29 -12.12 -2.73
CA VAL A 97 2.25 -11.07 -2.77
C VAL A 97 0.86 -11.67 -2.53
N VAL A 98 0.50 -12.72 -3.28
CA VAL A 98 -0.80 -13.40 -3.15
C VAL A 98 -0.98 -14.02 -1.77
N ILE A 99 0.06 -14.63 -1.20
CA ILE A 99 0.01 -15.20 0.15
C ILE A 99 -0.26 -14.10 1.18
N ARG A 100 0.49 -12.99 1.14
CA ARG A 100 0.32 -11.87 2.09
C ARG A 100 -1.06 -11.22 1.96
N LEU A 101 -1.53 -10.94 0.75
CA LEU A 101 -2.86 -10.36 0.53
C LEU A 101 -3.99 -11.29 1.01
N ARG A 102 -3.86 -12.61 0.84
CA ARG A 102 -4.82 -13.58 1.38
C ARG A 102 -4.89 -13.54 2.90
N ARG A 103 -3.74 -13.40 3.58
CA ARG A 103 -3.68 -13.25 5.04
C ARG A 103 -4.34 -11.95 5.51
N ILE A 104 -4.07 -10.83 4.83
CA ILE A 104 -4.70 -9.53 5.11
C ILE A 104 -6.23 -9.64 4.96
N ARG A 105 -6.71 -10.22 3.86
CA ARG A 105 -8.15 -10.43 3.61
C ARG A 105 -8.82 -11.36 4.63
N GLN A 106 -8.08 -12.33 5.20
CA GLN A 106 -8.63 -13.17 6.27
C GLN A 106 -8.80 -12.37 7.56
N LYS A 107 -7.88 -11.45 7.87
CA LYS A 107 -7.99 -10.56 9.03
C LYS A 107 -9.14 -9.56 8.90
N THR A 108 -9.39 -9.00 7.71
CA THR A 108 -10.51 -8.07 7.50
C THR A 108 -11.87 -8.72 7.72
N LYS A 109 -12.06 -9.96 7.26
CA LYS A 109 -13.30 -10.72 7.50
C LYS A 109 -13.59 -10.99 8.98
N VAL A 110 -12.57 -10.99 9.84
CA VAL A 110 -12.71 -11.15 11.29
C VAL A 110 -13.12 -9.82 11.96
N ILE A 111 -12.87 -8.68 11.32
CA ILE A 111 -13.22 -7.34 11.84
C ILE A 111 -14.67 -6.96 11.51
N GLU A 112 -15.22 -7.49 10.41
CA GLU A 112 -16.59 -7.25 9.94
C GLU A 112 -17.64 -8.22 10.52
N GLY A 113 -17.20 -9.30 11.18
CA GLY A 113 -18.05 -10.27 11.87
C GLY A 113 -18.24 -9.95 13.35
#